data_AF-A0A9W8BDR2-F1
#
_entry.id   AF-A0A9W8BDR2-F1
#
_cell.length_a   1.000
_cell.length_b   1.000
_cell.length_c   1.000
_cell.angle_alpha   90.00
_cell.angle_beta   90.00
_cell.angle_gamma   90.00
#
_symmetry.space_group_name_H-M   'P 1'
#
loop_
_entity.id
_entity.type
_entity.pdbx_description
1 polymer ?
#
loop_
_entity_poly.entity_id
_entity_poly.type
_entity_poly.pdbx_seq_one_letter_code
_entity_poly.pdbx_strand_id
1 'polypeptide(L)' 'ALPFQRVAHKVTTMDVQPSLPNVNALIIAVTGQLLVDEETKPQQYSQMFQLVEDNGYFVYNDIFRLNYA' A
#
# COMPACT_ATOMS: atom_id res chain seq x y z
N ALA A 1 6.44 16.66 1.55
CA ALA A 1 4.97 16.65 1.74
C ALA A 1 4.32 16.49 0.38
N LEU A 2 3.25 15.70 0.28
CA LEU A 2 2.52 15.51 -0.98
C LEU A 2 1.61 16.73 -1.23
N PRO A 3 1.37 17.13 -2.50
CA PRO A 3 0.72 18.38 -2.84
C PRO A 3 -0.82 18.29 -2.81
N PHE A 4 -1.39 17.76 -1.73
CA PHE A 4 -2.84 17.63 -1.54
C PHE A 4 -3.21 17.76 -0.05
N GLN A 5 -4.48 18.08 0.24
CA GLN A 5 -4.97 18.22 1.61
C GLN A 5 -5.67 16.98 2.11
N ARG A 6 -6.38 16.27 1.22
CA ARG A 6 -7.12 15.05 1.54
C ARG A 6 -6.78 13.97 0.52
N VAL A 7 -6.64 12.75 1.01
CA VAL A 7 -6.50 11.57 0.17
C VAL A 7 -7.31 10.42 0.76
N ALA A 8 -8.15 9.81 -0.06
CA ALA A 8 -8.85 8.57 0.28
C ALA A 8 -8.29 7.42 -0.56
N HIS A 9 -7.84 6.38 0.13
CA HIS A 9 -7.38 5.13 -0.50
C HIS A 9 -8.57 4.20 -0.66
N LYS A 10 -8.89 3.83 -1.90
CA LYS A 10 -9.86 2.80 -2.21
C LYS A 10 -9.12 1.55 -2.68
N VAL A 11 -9.01 0.56 -1.80
CA VAL A 11 -8.38 -0.73 -2.12
C VAL A 11 -9.28 -1.52 -3.07
N THR A 12 -8.72 -2.02 -4.16
CA THR A 12 -9.40 -2.87 -5.15
C THR A 12 -9.04 -4.33 -4.92
N THR A 13 -7.75 -4.63 -4.83
CA THR A 13 -7.24 -5.97 -4.49
C THR A 13 -6.21 -5.88 -3.39
N MET A 14 -6.12 -6.95 -2.60
CA MET A 14 -5.11 -7.13 -1.57
C MET A 14 -4.78 -8.61 -1.46
N ASP A 15 -3.53 -8.94 -1.76
CA ASP A 15 -3.00 -10.29 -1.69
C ASP A 15 -1.93 -10.35 -0.58
N VAL A 16 -1.98 -11.37 0.28
CA VAL A 16 -1.13 -11.47 1.48
C VAL A 16 -0.49 -12.86 1.53
N GLN A 17 0.83 -12.91 1.76
CA GLN A 17 1.58 -14.16 1.91
C GLN A 17 2.63 -14.05 3.02
N PRO A 18 3.03 -15.16 3.67
CA PRO A 18 4.23 -15.18 4.51
C PRO A 18 5.48 -14.91 3.68
N SER A 19 6.39 -14.06 4.16
CA SER A 19 7.56 -13.60 3.38
C SER A 19 8.90 -14.18 3.82
N LEU A 20 9.01 -14.68 5.05
CA LEU A 20 10.24 -15.27 5.61
C LEU A 20 9.94 -16.57 6.37
N PRO A 21 10.84 -17.57 6.31
CA PRO A 21 10.73 -18.75 7.17
C PRO A 21 11.11 -18.40 8.62
N ASN A 22 10.39 -18.99 9.58
CA ASN A 22 10.66 -18.87 11.03
C ASN A 22 10.58 -17.44 11.63
N VAL A 23 10.17 -16.46 10.83
CA VAL A 23 9.91 -15.08 11.27
C VAL A 23 8.46 -14.77 10.92
N ASN A 24 7.72 -14.18 11.84
CA ASN A 24 6.38 -13.66 11.54
C ASN A 24 6.54 -12.43 10.64
N ALA A 25 6.58 -12.66 9.33
CA ALA A 25 6.69 -11.63 8.32
C ALA A 25 5.69 -11.87 7.19
N LEU A 26 5.06 -10.80 6.71
CA LEU A 26 4.09 -10.81 5.64
C LEU A 26 4.61 -9.98 4.46
N ILE A 27 4.38 -10.44 3.24
CA ILE A 27 4.44 -9.61 2.03
C ILE A 27 3.01 -9.37 1.56
N ILE A 28 2.71 -8.11 1.24
CA ILE A 28 1.38 -7.65 0.89
C ILE A 28 1.47 -6.90 -0.43
N ALA A 29 0.66 -7.28 -1.40
CA ALA A 29 0.49 -6.55 -2.65
C ALA A 29 -0.91 -5.93 -2.69
N VAL A 30 -0.97 -4.62 -2.84
CA VAL A 30 -2.20 -3.83 -2.91
C VAL A 30 -2.31 -3.18 -4.28
N THR A 31 -3.48 -3.28 -4.89
CA THR A 31 -3.85 -2.41 -6.01
C THR A 31 -5.08 -1.60 -5.64
N GLY A 32 -5.15 -0.35 -6.09
CA GLY A 32 -6.24 0.52 -5.69
C GLY A 32 -6.29 1.84 -6.43
N GLN A 33 -7.14 2.71 -5.91
CA GLN A 33 -7.39 4.05 -6.40
C GLN A 33 -7.10 5.07 -5.31
N LEU A 34 -6.39 6.14 -5.65
CA LEU A 34 -6.28 7.35 -4.84
C LEU A 34 -7.32 8.36 -5.32
N LEU A 35 -8.18 8.78 -4.41
CA LEU A 35 -9.09 9.91 -4.58
C LEU A 35 -8.48 11.09 -3.83
N VAL A 36 -8.01 12.09 -4.56
CA VAL A 36 -7.29 13.23 -4.00
C VAL A 36 -8.21 14.45 -3.98
N ASP A 37 -8.29 15.14 -2.84
CA ASP A 37 -9.14 16.32 -2.62
C ASP A 37 -10.60 16.12 -3.10
N GLU A 38 -11.09 16.94 -4.03
CA GLU A 38 -12.40 16.81 -4.68
C GLU A 38 -12.26 16.37 -6.15
N GLU A 39 -11.11 15.79 -6.52
CA GLU A 39 -10.83 15.38 -7.89
C GLU A 39 -11.72 14.19 -8.29
N THR A 40 -12.43 14.32 -9.42
CA THR A 40 -13.38 13.29 -9.88
C THR A 40 -12.69 12.10 -10.56
N LYS A 41 -11.41 12.22 -10.89
CA LYS A 41 -10.63 11.18 -11.57
C LYS A 41 -9.78 10.40 -10.55
N PRO A 42 -10.13 9.14 -10.24
CA PRO A 42 -9.30 8.31 -9.37
C PRO A 42 -7.97 7.97 -10.04
N GLN A 43 -6.87 8.11 -9.31
CA GLN A 43 -5.53 7.76 -9.78
C GLN A 43 -5.22 6.32 -9.36
N GLN A 44 -4.89 5.44 -10.31
CA GLN A 44 -4.59 4.04 -10.00
C GLN A 44 -3.20 3.94 -9.35
N TYR A 45 -3.06 3.09 -8.33
CA TYR A 45 -1.79 2.82 -7.68
C TYR A 45 -1.60 1.33 -7.43
N SER A 46 -0.33 0.95 -7.33
CA SER A 46 0.10 -0.33 -6.77
C SER A 46 1.03 -0.02 -5.60
N GLN A 47 0.83 -0.72 -4.48
CA GLN A 47 1.69 -0.58 -3.31
C GLN A 47 2.04 -1.96 -2.76
N MET A 48 3.30 -2.15 -2.38
CA MET A 48 3.74 -3.37 -1.72
C MET A 48 4.31 -3.06 -0.36
N PHE A 49 3.92 -3.87 0.62
CA PHE A 49 4.42 -3.79 1.98
C PHE A 49 5.08 -5.10 2.39
N GLN A 50 6.21 -5.02 3.08
CA GLN A 50 6.65 -6.12 3.91
C GLN A 50 6.45 -5.74 5.38
N LEU A 51 5.60 -6.49 6.08
CA LEU A 51 5.45 -6.35 7.52
C LEU A 51 6.33 -7.37 8.22
N VAL A 52 7.02 -6.95 9.28
CA VAL A 52 7.80 -7.84 10.15
C VAL A 52 7.33 -7.63 11.58
N GLU A 53 7.14 -8.72 12.32
CA GLU A 53 6.74 -8.68 13.72
C GLU A 53 7.97 -8.49 14.62
N ASP A 54 7.92 -7.45 15.43
CA ASP A 54 8.83 -7.19 16.56
C ASP A 54 8.07 -6.42 17.64
N ASN A 55 7.47 -7.16 18.60
CA ASN A 55 6.58 -6.59 19.62
C ASN A 55 5.36 -5.85 19.01
N GLY A 56 4.92 -6.31 17.84
CA GLY A 56 3.97 -5.64 16.96
C GLY A 56 4.48 -5.59 15.52
N TYR A 57 3.58 -5.48 14.55
CA TYR A 57 4.00 -5.36 13.15
C TYR A 57 4.49 -3.94 12.85
N PHE A 58 5.64 -3.85 12.20
CA PHE A 58 6.12 -2.61 11.58
C PHE A 58 6.31 -2.82 10.07
N VAL A 59 6.28 -1.71 9.32
CA VAL A 59 6.53 -1.72 7.88
C VAL A 59 8.05 -1.75 7.65
N TYR A 60 8.57 -2.90 7.23
CA TYR A 60 9.97 -3.08 6.90
C TYR A 60 10.29 -2.58 5.48
N ASN A 61 9.42 -2.90 4.51
CA ASN A 61 9.49 -2.35 3.15
C ASN A 61 8.16 -1.67 2.80
N ASP A 62 8.24 -0.52 2.13
CA ASP A 62 7.12 0.18 1.50
C ASP A 62 7.54 0.61 0.10
N ILE A 63 6.87 0.07 -0.91
CA ILE A 63 7.09 0.42 -2.31
C ILE A 63 5.78 0.90 -2.89
N PHE A 64 5.72 2.19 -3.21
CA PHE A 64 4.56 2.82 -3.83
C PHE A 64 4.85 3.14 -5.30
N ARG A 65 3.88 2.86 -6.18
CA ARG A 65 3.91 3.29 -7.59
C ARG A 65 2.54 3.78 -8.01
N LEU A 66 2.52 4.97 -8.61
CA LEU A 66 1.36 5.45 -9.34
C LEU A 66 1.35 4.82 -10.74
N ASN A 67 0.22 4.24 -11.13
CA ASN A 67 0.03 3.55 -12.39
C ASN A 67 -0.48 4.54 -13.44
N TYR A 68 0.44 5.28 -14.05
CA TYR A 68 0.14 6.09 -15.22
C TYR A 68 0.00 5.19 -16.45
N ALA A 69 -1.06 5.41 -17.24
CA ALA A 69 -1.19 4.85 -18.59
C ALA A 69 -0.41 5.71 -19.59
#